data_AF-A0AA36MLH8-F1
#
_entry.id   AF-A0AA36MLH8-F1
#
_cell.length_a   1.000
_cell.length_b   1.000
_cell.length_c   1.000
_cell.angle_alpha   90.00
_cell.angle_beta   90.00
_cell.angle_gamma   90.00
#
_symmetry.space_group_name_H-M   'P 1'
#
loop_
_entity.id
_entity.type
_entity.pdbx_description
1 polymer ?
#
loop_
_entity_poly.entity_id
_entity_poly.type
_entity_poly.pdbx_seq_one_letter_code
_entity_poly.pdbx_strand_id
1 'polypeptide(L)'
;MSDVFPSEADAETHIRRGPASSGWKASKGRPSRISRLPERERDREIAMASPSPTPISPTHRTNGANAKKRAVTLESDRGLDLPDRSTSAMGSCSPVPSPVPDKAPARSNRRLMTVSLGKRTTFQLPEEVEQRGHEGRKRQLSFIDATVEEVWQVIQEVEPFLDWLPEFWARVLTLPTPPCSKSLSLRSLANWVGAYNRWQRMGQWTPGQAPLYMNAFEMQEMLALPMPKVLEFVKLFDPAGYERVNSIKSPQDYAKVKVSVPAFLTTCIMMSASISKKQKMRFLLGVFDENDNRTFEEGEFIAMLQAVFTGMASVFGMLANKDGMPSTQRMECLAKRLFQRISDSSGSLGSESLSFSVIEEWFLGETDDPLNVPFALFMERHSTVSGEDDPELFEDEDRKFRLSHTAPVDPPMETSASLDSSFIGRHETVMARKVFDLCVSLGSFAVTHSDVEKELKLTIDPDFWIGKLHRALDEMDNSRSNGVKTNLTAFFKKLCPRAAARHLRMFHNWLKEYDQLIQLQDTLQLSQKKLRILNQYTSLDPLPAPIRQELLAGLCICKVV
;
A
#
# COMPACT_ATOMS: atom_id res chain seq x y z
N MET A 1 67.29 -31.62 -1.26
CA MET A 1 66.95 -32.46 -0.09
C MET A 1 65.97 -31.63 0.73
N SER A 2 64.68 -31.98 0.77
CA SER A 2 64.05 -32.94 1.72
C SER A 2 64.33 -32.58 3.19
N ASP A 3 63.40 -32.56 4.15
CA ASP A 3 61.96 -32.90 4.26
C ASP A 3 61.41 -32.26 5.59
N VAL A 4 60.12 -32.10 5.95
CA VAL A 4 58.77 -32.37 5.36
C VAL A 4 57.71 -31.50 6.10
N PHE A 5 56.49 -31.31 5.54
CA PHE A 5 55.31 -30.81 6.29
C PHE A 5 54.51 -31.96 6.93
N PRO A 6 54.05 -31.88 8.19
CA PRO A 6 52.98 -32.74 8.69
C PRO A 6 51.61 -32.26 8.18
N SER A 7 50.79 -33.18 7.68
CA SER A 7 49.41 -32.92 7.24
C SER A 7 48.38 -33.04 8.37
N GLU A 8 47.16 -32.63 8.08
CA GLU A 8 45.95 -32.89 8.87
C GLU A 8 45.69 -34.39 9.09
N ALA A 9 45.13 -34.75 10.25
CA ALA A 9 43.93 -35.60 10.37
C ALA A 9 43.46 -35.73 11.85
N ASP A 10 42.14 -35.65 12.02
CA ASP A 10 41.28 -36.30 13.04
C ASP A 10 41.62 -36.24 14.55
N ALA A 11 40.84 -35.43 15.28
CA ALA A 11 40.31 -35.80 16.60
C ALA A 11 38.99 -35.05 16.89
N GLU A 12 37.93 -35.82 17.18
CA GLU A 12 36.59 -35.31 17.44
C GLU A 12 36.39 -34.70 18.85
N THR A 13 35.29 -33.95 18.98
CA THR A 13 34.47 -33.81 20.20
C THR A 13 35.14 -33.49 21.55
N HIS A 14 35.27 -32.19 21.86
CA HIS A 14 34.98 -31.70 23.23
C HIS A 14 34.48 -30.23 23.23
N ILE A 15 33.20 -30.02 22.93
CA ILE A 15 32.55 -28.71 23.13
C ILE A 15 32.37 -28.48 24.63
N ARG A 16 33.20 -27.60 25.20
CA ARG A 16 33.00 -27.06 26.55
C ARG A 16 31.69 -26.27 26.61
N ARG A 17 30.87 -26.53 27.63
CA ARG A 17 29.70 -25.70 27.96
C ARG A 17 30.17 -24.31 28.42
N GLY A 18 29.94 -23.29 27.61
CA GLY A 18 29.93 -21.88 28.03
C GLY A 18 28.63 -21.52 28.77
N PRO A 19 28.63 -20.48 29.62
CA PRO A 19 27.58 -20.28 30.62
C PRO A 19 26.27 -19.72 30.04
N ALA A 20 25.17 -20.01 30.75
CA ALA A 20 23.84 -19.52 30.42
C ALA A 20 23.75 -17.99 30.48
N SER A 21 23.06 -17.40 29.50
CA SER A 21 22.70 -15.98 29.50
C SER A 21 21.80 -15.66 30.69
N SER A 22 22.14 -14.57 31.39
CA SER A 22 21.41 -14.06 32.55
C SER A 22 19.97 -13.70 32.19
N GLY A 23 19.00 -14.37 32.83
CA GLY A 23 17.58 -14.11 32.59
C GLY A 23 17.16 -12.71 33.05
N TRP A 24 16.45 -12.01 32.16
CA TRP A 24 15.73 -10.78 32.49
C TRP A 24 14.61 -11.08 33.48
N LYS A 25 14.81 -10.75 34.76
CA LYS A 25 13.75 -10.79 35.76
C LYS A 25 12.88 -9.54 35.63
N ALA A 26 11.74 -9.67 34.96
CA ALA A 26 10.69 -8.65 35.00
C ALA A 26 10.26 -8.40 36.47
N SER A 27 10.46 -7.17 36.95
CA SER A 27 10.05 -6.74 38.27
C SER A 27 8.51 -6.67 38.33
N LYS A 28 7.89 -7.53 39.15
CA LYS A 28 6.45 -7.48 39.42
C LYS A 28 6.10 -6.24 40.26
N GLY A 29 5.90 -5.10 39.60
CA GLY A 29 5.25 -3.94 40.19
C GLY A 29 3.81 -4.29 40.58
N ARG A 30 3.41 -3.95 41.81
CA ARG A 30 2.02 -4.08 42.26
C ARG A 30 1.14 -3.03 41.54
N PRO A 31 0.00 -3.39 40.95
CA PRO A 31 -0.98 -2.41 40.52
C PRO A 31 -1.60 -1.70 41.73
N SER A 32 -1.65 -0.37 41.68
CA SER A 32 -2.35 0.46 42.66
C SER A 32 -3.84 0.15 42.65
N ARG A 33 -4.44 0.01 43.84
CA ARG A 33 -5.83 -0.41 44.02
C ARG A 33 -6.80 0.73 43.72
N ILE A 34 -7.12 0.98 42.45
CA ILE A 34 -8.20 1.91 42.05
C ILE A 34 -9.55 1.24 42.32
N SER A 35 -10.32 1.84 43.22
CA SER A 35 -11.67 1.41 43.60
C SER A 35 -12.67 1.66 42.47
N ARG A 36 -13.19 0.58 41.87
CA ARG A 36 -14.35 0.66 40.98
C ARG A 36 -15.64 0.85 41.80
N LEU A 37 -16.41 1.88 41.47
CA LEU A 37 -17.82 1.98 41.83
C LEU A 37 -18.65 1.05 40.92
N PRO A 38 -19.80 0.52 41.38
CA PRO A 38 -20.60 -0.43 40.61
C PRO A 38 -21.43 0.26 39.51
N GLU A 39 -21.27 -0.18 38.27
CA GLU A 39 -22.16 0.18 37.16
C GLU A 39 -23.53 -0.53 37.30
N ARG A 40 -24.50 0.17 37.89
CA ARG A 40 -25.94 -0.16 37.81
C ARG A 40 -26.77 1.12 37.89
N GLU A 41 -26.84 1.90 36.80
CA GLU A 41 -27.88 2.92 36.53
C GLU A 41 -27.61 3.67 35.20
N ARG A 42 -27.69 2.98 34.04
CA ARG A 42 -27.66 3.65 32.71
C ARG A 42 -28.64 3.13 31.64
N ASP A 43 -29.47 2.13 31.94
CA ASP A 43 -30.36 1.50 30.96
C ASP A 43 -31.86 1.86 31.13
N ARG A 44 -32.19 3.10 31.54
CA ARG A 44 -33.61 3.50 31.78
C ARG A 44 -34.11 4.82 31.19
N GLU A 45 -33.28 5.61 30.49
CA GLU A 45 -33.73 6.91 29.91
C GLU A 45 -33.44 7.09 28.42
N ILE A 46 -33.55 6.04 27.59
CA ILE A 46 -33.71 6.19 26.13
C ILE A 46 -34.80 5.21 25.62
N ALA A 47 -36.06 5.47 25.97
CA ALA A 47 -37.20 4.65 25.53
C ALA A 47 -38.53 5.42 25.38
N MET A 48 -38.51 6.69 24.96
CA MET A 48 -39.72 7.39 24.51
C MET A 48 -39.42 8.29 23.30
N ALA A 49 -39.80 7.80 22.10
CA ALA A 49 -40.16 8.54 20.87
C ALA A 49 -39.73 7.78 19.58
N SER A 50 -40.49 6.76 19.17
CA SER A 50 -40.59 6.32 17.77
C SER A 50 -41.84 5.43 17.59
N PRO A 51 -42.68 5.67 16.57
CA PRO A 51 -43.92 4.92 16.38
C PRO A 51 -43.66 3.54 15.73
N SER A 52 -44.39 2.54 16.20
CA SER A 52 -44.35 1.15 15.72
C SER A 52 -45.07 0.97 14.37
N PRO A 53 -44.52 0.20 13.41
CA PRO A 53 -45.25 -0.20 12.21
C PRO A 53 -46.28 -1.29 12.51
N THR A 54 -47.45 -1.22 11.85
CA THR A 54 -48.54 -2.20 11.95
C THR A 54 -48.21 -3.52 11.23
N PRO A 55 -48.64 -4.68 11.78
CA PRO A 55 -48.50 -5.96 11.09
C PRO A 55 -49.62 -6.17 10.07
N ILE A 56 -49.27 -6.63 8.86
CA ILE A 56 -50.24 -7.10 7.86
C ILE A 56 -50.33 -8.63 7.94
N SER A 57 -51.53 -9.14 8.27
CA SER A 57 -51.83 -10.56 8.30
C SER A 57 -51.99 -11.16 6.89
N PRO A 58 -51.52 -12.38 6.62
CA PRO A 58 -51.82 -13.09 5.38
C PRO A 58 -53.12 -13.91 5.49
N THR A 59 -54.04 -13.77 4.53
CA THR A 59 -55.24 -14.61 4.44
C THR A 59 -55.46 -15.21 3.06
N HIS A 60 -55.74 -16.52 3.06
CA HIS A 60 -56.56 -17.30 2.14
C HIS A 60 -56.00 -17.98 0.86
N ARG A 61 -56.13 -19.32 0.92
CA ARG A 61 -56.77 -20.25 -0.04
C ARG A 61 -56.07 -20.66 -1.35
N THR A 62 -55.46 -21.84 -1.26
CA THR A 62 -55.87 -23.08 -1.97
C THR A 62 -56.78 -22.97 -3.21
N ASN A 63 -56.23 -23.39 -4.35
CA ASN A 63 -56.76 -24.33 -5.37
C ASN A 63 -55.56 -24.69 -6.27
N GLY A 64 -55.40 -25.85 -6.91
CA GLY A 64 -56.22 -27.04 -7.00
C GLY A 64 -55.85 -27.80 -8.27
N ALA A 65 -55.24 -28.98 -8.14
CA ALA A 65 -54.97 -30.02 -9.16
C ALA A 65 -54.58 -29.61 -10.61
N ASN A 66 -53.40 -30.07 -11.06
CA ASN A 66 -53.42 -31.15 -12.07
C ASN A 66 -52.08 -31.90 -12.19
N ALA A 67 -52.17 -33.19 -12.49
CA ALA A 67 -51.03 -34.09 -12.60
C ALA A 67 -50.58 -34.26 -14.05
N LYS A 68 -49.26 -34.48 -14.27
CA LYS A 68 -48.80 -35.37 -15.34
C LYS A 68 -47.46 -36.01 -14.99
N LYS A 69 -47.50 -37.34 -14.84
CA LYS A 69 -46.33 -38.21 -14.65
C LYS A 69 -45.50 -38.23 -15.93
N ARG A 70 -44.17 -38.29 -15.81
CA ARG A 70 -43.33 -39.12 -16.69
C ARG A 70 -42.03 -39.50 -15.97
N ALA A 71 -41.96 -40.74 -15.55
CA ALA A 71 -40.71 -41.44 -15.28
C ALA A 71 -40.54 -42.47 -16.41
N VAL A 72 -39.33 -42.60 -16.95
CA VAL A 72 -38.93 -43.74 -17.78
C VAL A 72 -37.55 -44.21 -17.33
N THR A 73 -37.60 -45.45 -16.85
CA THR A 73 -36.64 -46.52 -16.61
C THR A 73 -35.21 -46.47 -17.19
N LEU A 74 -34.33 -47.18 -16.46
CA LEU A 74 -33.01 -47.72 -16.83
C LEU A 74 -33.05 -48.81 -17.94
N GLU A 75 -31.87 -49.38 -18.23
CA GLU A 75 -31.55 -50.60 -19.01
C GLU A 75 -31.41 -50.40 -20.54
N SER A 76 -30.50 -51.08 -21.27
CA SER A 76 -29.33 -51.92 -20.90
C SER A 76 -28.33 -52.01 -22.08
N ASP A 77 -27.17 -52.61 -21.81
CA ASP A 77 -26.12 -53.18 -22.69
C ASP A 77 -26.32 -53.21 -24.21
N ARG A 78 -25.24 -52.85 -24.93
CA ARG A 78 -24.59 -53.70 -25.96
C ARG A 78 -23.18 -53.18 -26.28
N GLY A 79 -22.20 -54.08 -26.32
CA GLY A 79 -20.81 -53.76 -26.67
C GLY A 79 -20.44 -54.17 -28.11
N LEU A 80 -19.13 -54.34 -28.35
CA LEU A 80 -18.47 -54.72 -29.62
C LEU A 80 -18.53 -53.57 -30.66
N ASP A 81 -17.44 -53.07 -31.25
CA ASP A 81 -16.20 -53.73 -31.70
C ASP A 81 -14.96 -52.82 -31.64
N LEU A 82 -13.80 -53.43 -31.40
CA LEU A 82 -12.48 -52.89 -31.74
C LEU A 82 -12.04 -53.44 -33.11
N PRO A 83 -11.34 -52.63 -33.93
CA PRO A 83 -10.37 -53.19 -34.85
C PRO A 83 -8.96 -52.67 -34.55
N ASP A 84 -8.07 -53.61 -34.22
CA ASP A 84 -6.63 -53.43 -34.39
C ASP A 84 -6.30 -52.99 -35.83
N ARG A 85 -5.38 -52.04 -35.99
CA ARG A 85 -4.67 -51.88 -37.26
C ARG A 85 -3.27 -51.31 -37.08
N SER A 86 -2.36 -52.18 -36.72
CA SER A 86 -0.95 -52.02 -37.05
C SER A 86 -0.76 -52.11 -38.57
N THR A 87 -0.10 -51.13 -39.18
CA THR A 87 0.57 -51.32 -40.48
C THR A 87 1.63 -50.24 -40.69
N SER A 88 2.87 -50.68 -40.89
CA SER A 88 4.00 -49.86 -41.30
C SER A 88 3.93 -49.51 -42.78
N ALA A 89 4.28 -48.28 -43.17
CA ALA A 89 4.86 -48.00 -44.50
C ALA A 89 5.65 -46.69 -44.50
N MET A 90 6.63 -46.62 -45.40
CA MET A 90 7.56 -45.50 -45.58
C MET A 90 6.92 -44.28 -46.30
N GLY A 91 7.42 -43.09 -45.99
CA GLY A 91 7.25 -41.86 -46.78
C GLY A 91 8.33 -40.86 -46.35
N SER A 92 9.48 -40.84 -47.02
CA SER A 92 9.78 -39.95 -48.15
C SER A 92 10.08 -38.51 -47.72
N CYS A 93 11.32 -38.08 -47.93
CA CYS A 93 11.78 -36.73 -47.61
C CYS A 93 11.23 -35.71 -48.63
N SER A 94 10.86 -34.52 -48.16
CA SER A 94 10.69 -33.32 -48.98
C SER A 94 11.38 -32.13 -48.29
N PRO A 95 12.05 -31.23 -49.04
CA PRO A 95 12.96 -30.25 -48.45
C PRO A 95 12.25 -29.03 -47.85
N VAL A 96 12.88 -28.46 -46.82
CA VAL A 96 12.51 -27.19 -46.20
C VAL A 96 12.76 -26.03 -47.19
N PRO A 97 11.80 -25.12 -47.43
CA PRO A 97 12.06 -23.91 -48.20
C PRO A 97 12.88 -22.91 -47.37
N SER A 98 13.92 -22.35 -47.97
CA SER A 98 14.78 -21.33 -47.34
C SER A 98 14.02 -20.02 -47.06
N PRO A 99 14.34 -19.28 -45.99
CA PRO A 99 13.67 -18.03 -45.66
C PRO A 99 14.06 -16.91 -46.62
N VAL A 100 13.06 -16.11 -47.00
CA VAL A 100 13.22 -14.85 -47.76
C VAL A 100 13.87 -13.79 -46.85
N PRO A 101 14.80 -12.95 -47.35
CA PRO A 101 15.42 -11.92 -46.53
C PRO A 101 14.44 -10.76 -46.25
N ASP A 102 14.21 -10.48 -44.97
CA ASP A 102 13.36 -9.38 -44.53
C ASP A 102 13.96 -8.00 -44.84
N LYS A 103 13.09 -7.07 -45.25
CA LYS A 103 13.45 -5.69 -45.53
C LYS A 103 13.66 -4.93 -44.22
N ALA A 104 14.84 -4.33 -44.05
CA ALA A 104 15.11 -3.44 -42.92
C ALA A 104 14.17 -2.21 -42.92
N PRO A 105 13.47 -1.91 -41.81
CA PRO A 105 12.71 -0.67 -41.67
C PRO A 105 13.66 0.52 -41.42
N ALA A 106 13.29 1.68 -41.95
CA ALA A 106 14.13 2.88 -41.92
C ALA A 106 14.36 3.41 -40.49
N ARG A 107 15.59 3.89 -40.24
CA ARG A 107 15.94 4.64 -39.01
C ARG A 107 15.12 5.93 -38.95
N SER A 108 14.20 6.01 -37.99
CA SER A 108 13.56 7.26 -37.60
C SER A 108 14.53 8.11 -36.79
N ASN A 109 14.73 9.37 -37.19
CA ASN A 109 15.61 10.31 -36.49
C ASN A 109 15.01 10.71 -35.14
N ARG A 110 15.56 10.17 -34.05
CA ARG A 110 15.17 10.57 -32.69
C ARG A 110 15.79 11.94 -32.38
N ARG A 111 14.95 12.98 -32.49
CA ARG A 111 15.28 14.37 -32.19
C ARG A 111 15.65 14.50 -30.70
N LEU A 112 16.85 14.98 -30.39
CA LEU A 112 17.21 15.42 -29.04
C LEU A 112 16.32 16.61 -28.67
N MET A 113 15.45 16.44 -27.67
CA MET A 113 14.71 17.52 -27.03
C MET A 113 15.48 17.95 -25.78
N THR A 114 16.22 19.06 -25.87
CA THR A 114 16.70 19.78 -24.70
C THR A 114 15.52 20.41 -23.97
N VAL A 115 15.20 19.89 -22.78
CA VAL A 115 14.19 20.46 -21.90
C VAL A 115 14.78 21.68 -21.20
N SER A 116 14.22 22.87 -21.45
CA SER A 116 14.55 24.08 -20.71
C SER A 116 13.50 24.33 -19.63
N LEU A 117 13.86 24.17 -18.36
CA LEU A 117 12.95 24.53 -17.26
C LEU A 117 12.76 26.05 -17.20
N GLY A 118 11.51 26.47 -17.05
CA GLY A 118 11.12 27.88 -16.99
C GLY A 118 11.62 28.59 -15.73
N LYS A 119 11.98 29.87 -15.85
CA LYS A 119 12.37 30.73 -14.74
C LYS A 119 11.18 30.94 -13.78
N ARG A 120 11.30 30.48 -12.52
CA ARG A 120 10.37 30.86 -11.45
C ARG A 120 10.62 32.30 -11.03
N THR A 121 9.56 33.09 -10.98
CA THR A 121 9.55 34.49 -10.54
C THR A 121 9.86 34.60 -9.06
N THR A 122 10.87 35.37 -8.68
CA THR A 122 11.26 35.57 -7.28
C THR A 122 10.33 36.57 -6.60
N PHE A 123 9.59 36.14 -5.58
CA PHE A 123 8.85 37.03 -4.69
C PHE A 123 9.76 37.37 -3.50
N GLN A 124 10.09 38.66 -3.32
CA GLN A 124 10.86 39.11 -2.16
C GLN A 124 9.91 39.45 -1.00
N LEU A 125 10.22 38.92 0.18
CA LEU A 125 9.72 39.37 1.49
C LEU A 125 10.94 39.73 2.35
N PRO A 126 10.83 40.69 3.30
CA PRO A 126 12.01 41.28 3.94
C PRO A 126 12.79 40.32 4.83
N GLU A 127 14.12 40.41 4.73
CA GLU A 127 15.04 39.93 5.77
C GLU A 127 14.85 40.76 7.05
N GLU A 128 14.72 40.08 8.19
CA GLU A 128 15.53 40.30 9.41
C GLU A 128 15.04 39.37 10.52
N VAL A 129 15.91 38.47 11.01
CA VAL A 129 16.06 38.03 12.42
C VAL A 129 17.08 36.87 12.49
N GLU A 130 18.07 37.05 13.37
CA GLU A 130 19.02 36.07 13.92
C GLU A 130 19.79 35.10 12.98
N GLN A 131 20.91 35.61 12.47
CA GLN A 131 22.05 34.76 12.10
C GLN A 131 22.72 34.16 13.35
N ARG A 132 22.55 32.84 13.56
CA ARG A 132 23.50 32.03 14.34
C ARG A 132 24.02 30.85 13.52
N GLY A 133 25.26 30.96 13.05
CA GLY A 133 26.21 29.85 13.08
C GLY A 133 25.92 28.57 12.28
N HIS A 134 25.12 28.61 11.22
CA HIS A 134 25.21 27.58 10.19
C HIS A 134 26.17 28.03 9.09
N GLU A 135 27.45 27.66 9.20
CA GLU A 135 28.34 27.65 8.05
C GLU A 135 27.74 26.73 7.00
N GLY A 136 27.32 27.32 5.88
CA GLY A 136 26.56 26.61 4.86
C GLY A 136 27.37 25.47 4.28
N ARG A 137 26.97 24.23 4.57
CA ARG A 137 27.32 23.06 3.74
C ARG A 137 26.82 23.35 2.34
N LYS A 138 27.68 23.89 1.48
CA LYS A 138 27.40 24.03 0.04
C LYS A 138 27.00 22.65 -0.45
N ARG A 139 25.84 22.53 -1.12
CA ARG A 139 25.42 21.30 -1.78
C ARG A 139 26.57 20.79 -2.63
N GLN A 140 27.20 19.71 -2.18
CA GLN A 140 28.47 19.23 -2.73
C GLN A 140 28.27 18.47 -4.04
N LEU A 141 27.03 18.03 -4.31
CA LEU A 141 26.64 17.25 -5.48
C LEU A 141 25.37 17.86 -6.08
N SER A 142 25.45 18.37 -7.32
CA SER A 142 24.29 18.51 -8.19
C SER A 142 24.11 17.19 -8.94
N PHE A 143 23.09 16.41 -8.57
CA PHE A 143 22.79 15.05 -9.07
C PHE A 143 22.68 14.89 -10.60
N ILE A 144 22.69 15.99 -11.36
CA ILE A 144 22.67 15.99 -12.83
C ILE A 144 24.04 15.61 -13.42
N ASP A 145 25.14 15.91 -12.72
CA ASP A 145 26.50 15.79 -13.26
C ASP A 145 27.39 14.78 -12.52
N ALA A 146 26.99 14.31 -11.33
CA ALA A 146 27.81 13.42 -10.50
C ALA A 146 27.77 11.96 -10.98
N THR A 147 28.93 11.30 -11.10
CA THR A 147 28.98 9.86 -11.42
C THR A 147 28.71 8.99 -10.19
N VAL A 148 28.38 7.72 -10.41
CA VAL A 148 28.13 6.77 -9.30
C VAL A 148 29.41 6.55 -8.49
N GLU A 149 30.57 6.57 -9.15
CA GLU A 149 31.90 6.48 -8.55
C GLU A 149 32.22 7.67 -7.65
N GLU A 150 31.85 8.89 -8.06
CA GLU A 150 32.02 10.11 -7.24
C GLU A 150 31.16 10.05 -5.97
N VAL A 151 29.92 9.55 -6.07
CA VAL A 151 29.06 9.28 -4.90
C VAL A 151 29.70 8.25 -3.98
N TRP A 152 30.30 7.19 -4.51
CA TRP A 152 31.03 6.20 -3.69
C TRP A 152 32.27 6.77 -3.01
N GLN A 153 33.02 7.65 -3.69
CA GLN A 153 34.17 8.31 -3.10
C GLN A 153 33.73 9.19 -1.91
N VAL A 154 32.69 10.00 -2.07
CA VAL A 154 32.12 10.81 -0.97
C VAL A 154 31.65 9.93 0.19
N ILE A 155 31.00 8.79 -0.10
CA ILE A 155 30.59 7.83 0.96
C ILE A 155 31.80 7.23 1.69
N GLN A 156 32.87 6.85 0.99
CA GLN A 156 34.09 6.32 1.61
C GLN A 156 34.85 7.36 2.43
N GLU A 157 34.89 8.63 1.98
CA GLU A 157 35.52 9.73 2.71
C GLU A 157 34.80 10.02 4.04
N VAL A 158 33.46 9.91 4.06
CA VAL A 158 32.64 10.13 5.26
C VAL A 158 32.57 8.88 6.16
N GLU A 159 32.58 7.68 5.57
CA GLU A 159 32.37 6.40 6.26
C GLU A 159 33.35 5.29 5.81
N PRO A 160 34.66 5.37 6.18
CA PRO A 160 35.68 4.44 5.67
C PRO A 160 35.46 2.96 5.99
N PHE A 161 34.64 2.62 7.00
CA PHE A 161 34.33 1.24 7.38
C PHE A 161 33.24 0.58 6.51
N LEU A 162 32.73 1.28 5.49
CA LEU A 162 31.73 0.82 4.53
C LEU A 162 32.34 0.38 3.18
N ASP A 163 33.59 -0.12 3.21
CA ASP A 163 34.32 -0.68 2.06
C ASP A 163 33.51 -1.66 1.18
N TRP A 164 32.64 -2.46 1.78
CA TRP A 164 31.74 -3.43 1.13
C TRP A 164 30.53 -2.79 0.42
N LEU A 165 30.15 -1.58 0.82
CA LEU A 165 28.88 -0.97 0.41
C LEU A 165 28.84 -0.58 -1.09
N PRO A 166 29.93 -0.05 -1.70
CA PRO A 166 29.99 0.16 -3.14
C PRO A 166 29.84 -1.12 -3.96
N GLU A 167 30.48 -2.24 -3.56
CA GLU A 167 30.35 -3.51 -4.30
C GLU A 167 28.91 -4.06 -4.19
N PHE A 168 28.32 -4.00 -2.99
CA PHE A 168 26.93 -4.39 -2.77
C PHE A 168 25.98 -3.64 -3.69
N TRP A 169 26.04 -2.31 -3.70
CA TRP A 169 25.14 -1.50 -4.53
C TRP A 169 25.47 -1.58 -6.01
N ALA A 170 26.74 -1.71 -6.41
CA ALA A 170 27.10 -1.96 -7.79
C ALA A 170 26.40 -3.22 -8.32
N ARG A 171 26.42 -4.32 -7.57
CA ARG A 171 25.68 -5.54 -7.92
C ARG A 171 24.16 -5.29 -7.96
N VAL A 172 23.58 -4.71 -6.92
CA VAL A 172 22.12 -4.48 -6.80
C VAL A 172 21.56 -3.52 -7.86
N LEU A 173 22.30 -2.47 -8.25
CA LEU A 173 21.88 -1.46 -9.22
C LEU A 173 22.16 -1.86 -10.67
N THR A 174 23.19 -2.67 -10.95
CA THR A 174 23.54 -3.05 -12.33
C THR A 174 22.95 -4.39 -12.76
N LEU A 175 22.91 -5.40 -11.88
CA LEU A 175 22.46 -6.75 -12.26
C LEU A 175 20.97 -6.75 -12.66
N PRO A 176 20.58 -7.54 -13.67
CA PRO A 176 19.19 -7.68 -14.06
C PRO A 176 18.38 -8.41 -12.99
N THR A 177 17.16 -7.94 -12.73
CA THR A 177 16.20 -8.63 -11.86
C THR A 177 15.96 -10.08 -12.32
N PRO A 178 16.02 -11.08 -11.43
CA PRO A 178 15.77 -12.48 -11.78
C PRO A 178 14.42 -12.69 -12.49
N PRO A 179 14.34 -13.61 -13.47
CA PRO A 179 13.08 -13.87 -14.19
C PRO A 179 11.91 -14.29 -13.29
N CYS A 180 12.15 -15.02 -12.21
CA CYS A 180 11.11 -15.45 -11.26
C CYS A 180 10.49 -14.28 -10.47
N SER A 181 11.30 -13.30 -10.04
CA SER A 181 10.80 -12.11 -9.33
C SER A 181 9.94 -11.18 -10.19
N LYS A 182 9.97 -11.30 -11.53
CA LYS A 182 9.04 -10.55 -12.42
C LYS A 182 7.56 -10.80 -12.10
N SER A 183 7.24 -11.98 -11.57
CA SER A 183 5.87 -12.33 -11.17
C SER A 183 5.42 -11.66 -9.85
N LEU A 184 6.36 -11.15 -9.07
CA LEU A 184 6.14 -10.39 -7.84
C LEU A 184 6.26 -8.89 -8.09
N SER A 185 7.19 -8.46 -8.94
CA SER A 185 7.43 -7.05 -9.28
C SER A 185 6.29 -6.38 -10.07
N LEU A 186 5.27 -7.14 -10.48
CA LEU A 186 4.07 -6.64 -11.14
C LEU A 186 2.82 -6.70 -10.23
N ARG A 187 2.99 -7.09 -8.95
CA ARG A 187 1.90 -7.12 -7.97
C ARG A 187 1.67 -5.72 -7.40
N SER A 188 0.43 -5.26 -7.56
CA SER A 188 -0.09 -4.02 -6.97
C SER A 188 0.03 -4.00 -5.45
N LEU A 189 0.00 -2.79 -4.88
CA LEU A 189 -0.01 -2.57 -3.43
C LEU A 189 -1.13 -3.37 -2.73
N ALA A 190 -2.34 -3.39 -3.30
CA ALA A 190 -3.47 -4.14 -2.75
C ALA A 190 -3.22 -5.66 -2.64
N ASN A 191 -2.51 -6.26 -3.61
CA ASN A 191 -2.10 -7.67 -3.54
C ASN A 191 -1.13 -7.92 -2.37
N TRP A 192 -0.22 -6.98 -2.11
CA TRP A 192 0.74 -7.09 -1.01
C TRP A 192 0.12 -6.84 0.35
N VAL A 193 -0.81 -5.89 0.47
CA VAL A 193 -1.61 -5.71 1.70
C VAL A 193 -2.40 -6.98 2.01
N GLY A 194 -2.97 -7.62 0.98
CA GLY A 194 -3.59 -8.93 1.11
C GLY A 194 -2.64 -10.05 1.59
N ALA A 195 -1.36 -10.02 1.19
CA ALA A 195 -0.35 -10.98 1.66
C ALA A 195 0.10 -10.68 3.11
N TYR A 196 0.36 -9.42 3.42
CA TYR A 196 0.66 -8.93 4.77
C TYR A 196 -0.46 -9.30 5.76
N ASN A 197 -1.72 -9.08 5.39
CA ASN A 197 -2.87 -9.45 6.22
C ASN A 197 -3.00 -10.96 6.47
N ARG A 198 -2.46 -11.81 5.58
CA ARG A 198 -2.41 -13.26 5.81
C ARG A 198 -1.24 -13.63 6.74
N TRP A 199 -0.09 -12.97 6.61
CA TRP A 199 1.04 -13.13 7.54
C TRP A 199 0.68 -12.71 8.97
N GLN A 200 0.12 -11.51 9.17
CA GLN A 200 -0.30 -11.03 10.49
C GLN A 200 -1.39 -11.91 11.13
N ARG A 201 -2.29 -12.47 10.31
CA ARG A 201 -3.28 -13.44 10.78
C ARG A 201 -2.66 -14.71 11.35
N MET A 202 -1.50 -15.17 10.84
CA MET A 202 -0.78 -16.31 11.42
C MET A 202 -0.24 -15.97 12.82
N GLY A 203 0.14 -14.72 13.05
CA GLY A 203 0.42 -14.15 14.38
C GLY A 203 -0.81 -13.74 15.20
N GLN A 204 -2.02 -14.12 14.75
CA GLN A 204 -3.29 -13.78 15.41
C GLN A 204 -3.52 -12.28 15.65
N TRP A 205 -2.96 -11.39 14.81
CA TRP A 205 -3.03 -9.93 14.99
C TRP A 205 -2.48 -9.43 16.34
N THR A 206 -1.49 -10.15 16.86
CA THR A 206 -0.74 -9.73 18.05
C THR A 206 0.65 -9.24 17.61
N PRO A 207 1.03 -7.98 17.92
CA PRO A 207 2.37 -7.45 17.67
C PRO A 207 3.50 -8.41 18.05
N GLY A 208 4.50 -8.53 17.18
CA GLY A 208 5.66 -9.42 17.34
C GLY A 208 5.36 -10.93 17.30
N GLN A 209 4.10 -11.37 17.14
CA GLN A 209 3.75 -12.81 17.07
C GLN A 209 3.67 -13.37 15.65
N ALA A 210 3.70 -12.52 14.62
CA ALA A 210 3.74 -12.97 13.23
C ALA A 210 5.05 -13.73 12.96
N PRO A 211 5.03 -14.89 12.27
CA PRO A 211 6.20 -15.73 12.12
C PRO A 211 7.30 -15.03 11.31
N LEU A 212 8.49 -14.88 11.91
CA LEU A 212 9.68 -14.28 11.26
C LEU A 212 10.20 -15.11 10.09
N TYR A 213 10.02 -16.44 10.16
CA TYR A 213 10.39 -17.39 9.11
C TYR A 213 9.20 -18.25 8.74
N MET A 214 9.01 -18.47 7.44
CA MET A 214 8.01 -19.39 6.92
C MET A 214 8.65 -20.56 6.16
N ASN A 215 8.00 -21.70 6.25
CA ASN A 215 8.23 -22.85 5.38
C ASN A 215 7.46 -22.70 4.06
N ALA A 216 7.65 -23.63 3.11
CA ALA A 216 7.08 -23.49 1.77
C ALA A 216 5.54 -23.60 1.73
N PHE A 217 4.89 -24.29 2.69
CA PHE A 217 3.42 -24.33 2.78
C PHE A 217 2.84 -23.03 3.33
N GLU A 218 3.47 -22.46 4.37
CA GLU A 218 3.06 -21.17 4.95
C GLU A 218 3.24 -20.03 3.93
N MET A 219 4.36 -20.02 3.19
CA MET A 219 4.57 -19.13 2.05
C MET A 219 3.50 -19.31 0.96
N GLN A 220 3.02 -20.54 0.73
CA GLN A 220 1.95 -20.83 -0.24
C GLN A 220 0.63 -20.17 0.17
N GLU A 221 0.25 -20.30 1.44
CA GLU A 221 -0.95 -19.68 2.01
C GLU A 221 -0.83 -18.15 2.02
N MET A 222 0.31 -17.60 2.49
CA MET A 222 0.57 -16.16 2.51
C MET A 222 0.49 -15.54 1.11
N LEU A 223 1.04 -16.21 0.08
CA LEU A 223 1.08 -15.65 -1.29
C LEU A 223 -0.14 -15.97 -2.16
N ALA A 224 -0.96 -16.95 -1.75
CA ALA A 224 -2.03 -17.55 -2.55
C ALA A 224 -1.55 -17.98 -3.95
N LEU A 225 -0.44 -18.74 -4.00
CA LEU A 225 0.22 -19.20 -5.22
C LEU A 225 0.28 -20.73 -5.33
N PRO A 226 0.49 -21.32 -6.53
CA PRO A 226 0.79 -22.73 -6.65
C PRO A 226 2.22 -23.03 -6.18
N MET A 227 2.42 -24.17 -5.49
CA MET A 227 3.70 -24.56 -4.88
C MET A 227 4.94 -24.42 -5.81
N PRO A 228 4.91 -24.77 -7.12
CA PRO A 228 6.05 -24.54 -8.00
C PRO A 228 6.54 -23.08 -8.05
N LYS A 229 5.63 -22.11 -7.96
CA LYS A 229 5.99 -20.68 -7.89
C LYS A 229 6.52 -20.27 -6.52
N VAL A 230 6.04 -20.90 -5.44
CA VAL A 230 6.63 -20.69 -4.11
C VAL A 230 8.07 -21.19 -4.08
N LEU A 231 8.35 -22.37 -4.65
CA LEU A 231 9.69 -22.93 -4.72
C LEU A 231 10.68 -22.09 -5.54
N GLU A 232 10.22 -21.31 -6.53
CA GLU A 232 11.05 -20.30 -7.20
C GLU A 232 11.53 -19.19 -6.26
N PHE A 233 10.74 -18.82 -5.23
CA PHE A 233 11.15 -17.85 -4.21
C PHE A 233 11.97 -18.49 -3.09
N VAL A 234 11.63 -19.71 -2.69
CA VAL A 234 12.48 -20.50 -1.77
C VAL A 234 13.90 -20.62 -2.33
N LYS A 235 14.07 -20.85 -3.63
CA LYS A 235 15.38 -20.88 -4.29
C LYS A 235 16.18 -19.57 -4.13
N LEU A 236 15.53 -18.41 -4.04
CA LEU A 236 16.20 -17.12 -3.85
C LEU A 236 16.53 -16.86 -2.36
N PHE A 237 15.57 -17.09 -1.46
CA PHE A 237 15.66 -16.67 -0.05
C PHE A 237 16.15 -17.76 0.92
N ASP A 238 16.11 -19.03 0.53
CA ASP A 238 16.71 -20.18 1.25
C ASP A 238 17.27 -21.18 0.22
N PRO A 239 18.35 -20.83 -0.51
CA PRO A 239 18.93 -21.69 -1.54
C PRO A 239 19.35 -23.07 -0.99
N ALA A 240 19.89 -23.11 0.23
CA ALA A 240 20.24 -24.36 0.90
C ALA A 240 19.00 -25.22 1.22
N GLY A 241 17.87 -24.61 1.61
CA GLY A 241 16.58 -25.29 1.76
C GLY A 241 16.03 -25.82 0.44
N TYR A 242 16.13 -25.03 -0.62
CA TYR A 242 15.75 -25.45 -1.97
C TYR A 242 16.57 -26.66 -2.44
N GLU A 243 17.88 -26.68 -2.22
CA GLU A 243 18.75 -27.81 -2.58
C GLU A 243 18.39 -29.11 -1.83
N ARG A 244 18.11 -29.02 -0.52
CA ARG A 244 17.60 -30.15 0.27
C ARG A 244 16.29 -30.69 -0.30
N VAL A 245 15.34 -29.80 -0.55
CA VAL A 245 14.03 -30.13 -1.14
C VAL A 245 14.17 -30.79 -2.53
N ASN A 246 15.02 -30.24 -3.40
CA ASN A 246 15.19 -30.70 -4.78
C ASN A 246 15.93 -32.05 -4.87
N SER A 247 16.81 -32.36 -3.91
CA SER A 247 17.55 -33.62 -3.87
C SER A 247 16.68 -34.80 -3.39
N ILE A 248 15.89 -34.61 -2.34
CA ILE A 248 15.08 -35.68 -1.73
C ILE A 248 13.68 -35.80 -2.38
N LYS A 249 13.12 -34.68 -2.88
CA LYS A 249 11.76 -34.58 -3.47
C LYS A 249 10.62 -35.05 -2.56
N SER A 250 10.83 -35.10 -1.24
CA SER A 250 9.79 -35.43 -0.27
C SER A 250 8.98 -34.20 0.13
N PRO A 251 7.64 -34.26 0.17
CA PRO A 251 6.81 -33.17 0.70
C PRO A 251 7.12 -32.78 2.15
N GLN A 252 7.76 -33.65 2.93
CA GLN A 252 8.18 -33.35 4.30
C GLN A 252 9.32 -32.34 4.36
N ASP A 253 10.15 -32.23 3.31
CA ASP A 253 11.27 -31.28 3.28
C ASP A 253 10.81 -29.84 2.99
N TYR A 254 9.63 -29.66 2.39
CA TYR A 254 8.99 -28.34 2.24
C TYR A 254 8.77 -27.64 3.61
N ALA A 255 8.57 -28.41 4.68
CA ALA A 255 8.45 -27.89 6.06
C ALA A 255 9.80 -27.49 6.69
N LYS A 256 10.95 -27.88 6.10
CA LYS A 256 12.32 -27.60 6.60
C LYS A 256 12.95 -26.36 5.95
N VAL A 257 12.24 -25.72 5.03
CA VAL A 257 12.58 -24.43 4.42
C VAL A 257 12.38 -23.30 5.44
N LYS A 258 13.22 -22.26 5.39
CA LYS A 258 13.12 -21.09 6.26
C LYS A 258 13.32 -19.79 5.49
N VAL A 259 12.26 -19.30 4.84
CA VAL A 259 12.25 -17.97 4.19
C VAL A 259 11.98 -16.90 5.25
N SER A 260 12.87 -15.92 5.39
CA SER A 260 12.63 -14.75 6.24
C SER A 260 11.53 -13.87 5.64
N VAL A 261 10.39 -13.74 6.35
CA VAL A 261 9.22 -13.01 5.86
C VAL A 261 9.46 -11.50 5.75
N PRO A 262 10.09 -10.82 6.75
CA PRO A 262 10.37 -9.39 6.63
C PRO A 262 11.31 -9.08 5.45
N ALA A 263 12.38 -9.87 5.24
CA ALA A 263 13.30 -9.68 4.12
C ALA A 263 12.62 -9.94 2.75
N PHE A 264 11.75 -10.95 2.69
CA PHE A 264 10.96 -11.27 1.52
C PHE A 264 9.97 -10.15 1.15
N LEU A 265 9.14 -9.70 2.10
CA LEU A 265 8.14 -8.65 1.85
C LEU A 265 8.80 -7.33 1.46
N THR A 266 9.81 -6.91 2.24
CA THR A 266 10.58 -5.68 2.00
C THR A 266 11.13 -5.64 0.58
N THR A 267 11.83 -6.69 0.15
CA THR A 267 12.48 -6.72 -1.16
C THR A 267 11.46 -6.76 -2.30
N CYS A 268 10.41 -7.58 -2.16
CA CYS A 268 9.40 -7.68 -3.22
C CYS A 268 8.58 -6.39 -3.39
N ILE A 269 8.37 -5.63 -2.31
CA ILE A 269 7.77 -4.29 -2.35
C ILE A 269 8.70 -3.30 -3.04
N MET A 270 9.96 -3.17 -2.58
CA MET A 270 10.90 -2.21 -3.17
C MET A 270 11.12 -2.46 -4.67
N MET A 271 11.12 -3.73 -5.09
CA MET A 271 11.23 -4.15 -6.48
C MET A 271 9.95 -4.04 -7.32
N SER A 272 8.79 -3.66 -6.73
CA SER A 272 7.53 -3.64 -7.47
C SER A 272 7.39 -2.41 -8.37
N ALA A 273 7.33 -2.65 -9.68
CA ALA A 273 7.17 -1.63 -10.72
C ALA A 273 5.72 -1.09 -10.86
N SER A 274 4.80 -1.54 -9.99
CA SER A 274 3.40 -1.09 -9.94
C SER A 274 3.02 -0.49 -8.58
N ILE A 275 4.01 0.09 -7.87
CA ILE A 275 3.83 0.79 -6.61
C ILE A 275 4.72 2.04 -6.64
N SER A 276 4.20 3.20 -6.21
CA SER A 276 4.98 4.44 -6.12
C SER A 276 6.09 4.33 -5.06
N LYS A 277 7.15 5.14 -5.18
CA LYS A 277 8.25 5.15 -4.19
C LYS A 277 7.74 5.38 -2.76
N LYS A 278 6.78 6.31 -2.61
CA LYS A 278 6.22 6.74 -1.33
C LYS A 278 5.40 5.62 -0.67
N GLN A 279 4.54 4.97 -1.46
CA GLN A 279 3.76 3.81 -1.02
C GLN A 279 4.64 2.62 -0.60
N LYS A 280 5.74 2.37 -1.33
CA LYS A 280 6.75 1.37 -0.93
C LYS A 280 7.33 1.69 0.43
N MET A 281 7.80 2.92 0.65
CA MET A 281 8.35 3.32 1.95
C MET A 281 7.32 3.19 3.07
N ARG A 282 6.07 3.62 2.88
CA ARG A 282 5.02 3.45 3.90
C ARG A 282 4.66 2.00 4.18
N PHE A 283 4.69 1.14 3.17
CA PHE A 283 4.52 -0.30 3.36
C PHE A 283 5.68 -0.86 4.20
N LEU A 284 6.92 -0.52 3.87
CA LEU A 284 8.10 -0.91 4.65
C LEU A 284 8.01 -0.43 6.10
N LEU A 285 7.75 0.87 6.31
CA LEU A 285 7.62 1.44 7.65
C LEU A 285 6.51 0.73 8.46
N GLY A 286 5.36 0.48 7.84
CA GLY A 286 4.27 -0.27 8.48
C GLY A 286 4.54 -1.76 8.73
N VAL A 287 5.53 -2.37 8.06
CA VAL A 287 5.95 -3.77 8.35
C VAL A 287 6.73 -3.87 9.66
N PHE A 288 7.45 -2.82 10.07
CA PHE A 288 8.32 -2.84 11.26
C PHE A 288 7.84 -1.97 12.43
N ASP A 289 6.82 -1.12 12.25
CA ASP A 289 6.10 -0.41 13.34
C ASP A 289 5.17 -1.38 14.10
N GLU A 290 5.75 -2.29 14.89
CA GLU A 290 5.01 -3.36 15.59
C GLU A 290 3.94 -2.79 16.54
N ASN A 291 4.18 -1.60 17.09
CA ASN A 291 3.34 -0.97 18.09
C ASN A 291 2.20 -0.09 17.50
N ASP A 292 2.08 -0.02 16.17
CA ASP A 292 1.16 0.88 15.47
C ASP A 292 1.28 2.36 15.94
N ASN A 293 2.49 2.83 16.29
CA ASN A 293 2.75 4.14 16.89
C ASN A 293 3.13 5.28 15.90
N ARG A 294 3.48 4.98 14.64
CA ARG A 294 3.92 5.93 13.58
C ARG A 294 5.29 6.60 13.80
N THR A 295 6.09 6.02 14.68
CA THR A 295 7.50 6.34 14.89
C THR A 295 8.33 5.08 14.70
N PHE A 296 9.65 5.24 14.64
CA PHE A 296 10.60 4.14 14.60
C PHE A 296 11.56 4.28 15.76
N GLU A 297 11.62 3.26 16.61
CA GLU A 297 12.72 3.07 17.54
C GLU A 297 13.98 2.58 16.80
N GLU A 298 15.16 2.77 17.39
CA GLU A 298 16.44 2.32 16.80
C GLU A 298 16.40 0.82 16.42
N GLY A 299 15.78 -0.01 17.27
CA GLY A 299 15.63 -1.46 17.06
C GLY A 299 14.80 -1.82 15.83
N GLU A 300 13.66 -1.14 15.63
CA GLU A 300 12.78 -1.33 14.47
C GLU A 300 13.51 -0.91 13.17
N PHE A 301 14.29 0.17 13.23
CA PHE A 301 15.08 0.66 12.10
C PHE A 301 16.22 -0.28 11.72
N ILE A 302 16.92 -0.85 12.72
CA ILE A 302 17.92 -1.91 12.51
C ILE A 302 17.29 -3.13 11.84
N ALA A 303 16.15 -3.61 12.35
CA ALA A 303 15.45 -4.76 11.80
C ALA A 303 15.01 -4.52 10.35
N MET A 304 14.49 -3.34 10.04
CA MET A 304 14.13 -2.92 8.69
C MET A 304 15.34 -2.95 7.75
N LEU A 305 16.46 -2.29 8.11
CA LEU A 305 17.65 -2.27 7.24
C LEU A 305 18.28 -3.65 7.07
N GLN A 306 18.36 -4.47 8.12
CA GLN A 306 18.83 -5.85 8.01
C GLN A 306 17.95 -6.67 7.04
N ALA A 307 16.63 -6.47 7.05
CA ALA A 307 15.71 -7.10 6.11
C ALA A 307 15.89 -6.60 4.66
N VAL A 308 16.09 -5.29 4.45
CA VAL A 308 16.43 -4.70 3.14
C VAL A 308 17.69 -5.36 2.57
N PHE A 309 18.82 -5.29 3.28
CA PHE A 309 20.09 -5.81 2.80
C PHE A 309 20.06 -7.32 2.58
N THR A 310 19.49 -8.10 3.51
CA THR A 310 19.40 -9.57 3.42
C THR A 310 18.52 -10.00 2.24
N GLY A 311 17.39 -9.34 2.03
CA GLY A 311 16.46 -9.72 0.97
C GLY A 311 16.96 -9.30 -0.42
N MET A 312 17.60 -8.13 -0.55
CA MET A 312 18.33 -7.75 -1.76
C MET A 312 19.44 -8.76 -2.08
N ALA A 313 20.26 -9.11 -1.10
CA ALA A 313 21.31 -10.12 -1.26
C ALA A 313 20.77 -11.50 -1.68
N SER A 314 19.57 -11.86 -1.22
CA SER A 314 18.85 -13.07 -1.64
C SER A 314 18.49 -13.02 -3.12
N VAL A 315 17.81 -11.95 -3.56
CA VAL A 315 17.31 -11.84 -4.94
C VAL A 315 18.45 -11.65 -5.95
N PHE A 316 19.49 -10.89 -5.61
CA PHE A 316 20.65 -10.67 -6.48
C PHE A 316 21.73 -11.76 -6.38
N GLY A 317 21.42 -12.90 -5.72
CA GLY A 317 22.30 -14.08 -5.70
C GLY A 317 23.59 -13.92 -4.89
N MET A 318 23.66 -12.90 -4.03
CA MET A 318 24.85 -12.59 -3.24
C MET A 318 25.04 -13.53 -2.05
N LEU A 319 23.97 -14.14 -1.52
CA LEU A 319 24.06 -15.10 -0.40
C LEU A 319 24.96 -16.33 -0.68
N ALA A 320 25.17 -16.69 -1.95
CA ALA A 320 26.09 -17.77 -2.32
C ALA A 320 27.57 -17.36 -2.21
N ASN A 321 27.86 -16.06 -2.35
CA ASN A 321 29.21 -15.50 -2.37
C ASN A 321 29.53 -14.89 -1.01
N LYS A 322 30.11 -15.69 -0.10
CA LYS A 322 30.43 -15.29 1.29
C LYS A 322 31.24 -14.00 1.39
N ASP A 323 32.08 -13.72 0.40
CA ASP A 323 33.02 -12.58 0.43
C ASP A 323 32.34 -11.23 0.18
N GLY A 324 31.13 -11.21 -0.39
CA GLY A 324 30.43 -9.98 -0.80
C GLY A 324 29.29 -9.53 0.13
N MET A 325 29.07 -10.21 1.27
CA MET A 325 27.98 -9.88 2.20
C MET A 325 28.54 -9.46 3.57
N PRO A 326 28.17 -8.27 4.11
CA PRO A 326 28.56 -7.89 5.47
C PRO A 326 27.98 -8.86 6.51
N SER A 327 28.72 -9.06 7.61
CA SER A 327 28.16 -9.76 8.77
C SER A 327 27.00 -8.96 9.38
N THR A 328 26.09 -9.64 10.09
CA THR A 328 24.95 -9.01 10.78
C THR A 328 25.36 -7.85 11.67
N GLN A 329 26.50 -7.97 12.35
CA GLN A 329 27.08 -6.92 13.19
C GLN A 329 27.52 -5.67 12.39
N ARG A 330 28.06 -5.83 11.17
CA ARG A 330 28.40 -4.69 10.29
C ARG A 330 27.13 -3.98 9.79
N MET A 331 26.08 -4.74 9.45
CA MET A 331 24.77 -4.18 9.08
C MET A 331 24.10 -3.44 10.24
N GLU A 332 24.15 -4.00 11.46
CA GLU A 332 23.66 -3.35 12.68
C GLU A 332 24.42 -2.03 12.96
N CYS A 333 25.75 -2.04 12.86
CA CYS A 333 26.57 -0.86 13.04
C CYS A 333 26.23 0.26 12.03
N LEU A 334 26.07 -0.10 10.75
CA LEU A 334 25.59 0.83 9.72
C LEU A 334 24.20 1.37 10.07
N ALA A 335 23.24 0.51 10.43
CA ALA A 335 21.87 0.91 10.72
C ALA A 335 21.77 1.88 11.91
N LYS A 336 22.50 1.61 13.00
CA LYS A 336 22.61 2.53 14.16
C LYS A 336 23.15 3.89 13.77
N ARG A 337 24.22 3.92 12.95
CA ARG A 337 24.82 5.17 12.50
C ARG A 337 23.91 5.94 11.55
N LEU A 338 23.16 5.26 10.68
CA LEU A 338 22.14 5.89 9.84
C LEU A 338 20.99 6.48 10.68
N PHE A 339 20.48 5.74 11.67
CA PHE A 339 19.45 6.23 12.59
C PHE A 339 19.90 7.52 13.31
N GLN A 340 21.13 7.53 13.86
CA GLN A 340 21.70 8.71 14.50
C GLN A 340 21.82 9.89 13.53
N ARG A 341 22.36 9.68 12.31
CA ARG A 341 22.50 10.74 11.29
C ARG A 341 21.16 11.35 10.90
N ILE A 342 20.13 10.51 10.74
CA ILE A 342 18.77 10.95 10.44
C ILE A 342 18.24 11.80 11.60
N SER A 343 18.39 11.35 12.85
CA SER A 343 18.01 12.11 14.06
C SER A 343 18.71 13.46 14.19
N ASP A 344 20.03 13.50 13.96
CA ASP A 344 20.83 14.71 14.00
C ASP A 344 20.39 15.72 12.93
N SER A 345 20.10 15.23 11.71
CA SER A 345 19.68 16.07 10.58
C SER A 345 18.24 16.59 10.67
N SER A 346 17.34 15.89 11.35
CA SER A 346 15.96 16.34 11.58
C SER A 346 15.83 17.37 12.72
N GLY A 347 16.94 17.69 13.40
CA GLY A 347 16.95 18.55 14.59
C GLY A 347 16.34 17.88 15.83
N SER A 348 16.05 16.58 15.79
CA SER A 348 15.41 15.81 16.86
C SER A 348 16.41 15.34 17.93
N LEU A 349 17.32 16.23 18.34
CA LEU A 349 18.44 15.94 19.25
C LEU A 349 17.96 15.25 20.54
N GLY A 350 18.32 13.97 20.69
CA GLY A 350 17.97 13.17 21.87
C GLY A 350 16.59 12.51 21.84
N SER A 351 15.89 12.50 20.70
CA SER A 351 14.70 11.67 20.53
C SER A 351 15.08 10.20 20.41
N GLU A 352 14.47 9.33 21.22
CA GLU A 352 14.64 7.87 21.16
C GLU A 352 13.92 7.25 19.93
N SER A 353 13.03 8.01 19.27
CA SER A 353 12.33 7.58 18.06
C SER A 353 12.26 8.66 16.99
N LEU A 354 12.16 8.21 15.73
CA LEU A 354 12.03 9.06 14.54
C LEU A 354 10.62 8.99 13.96
N SER A 355 10.09 10.09 13.44
CA SER A 355 8.80 10.05 12.74
C SER A 355 8.91 9.38 11.36
N PHE A 356 7.83 8.75 10.90
CA PHE A 356 7.77 8.16 9.57
C PHE A 356 8.15 9.14 8.44
N SER A 357 7.73 10.42 8.53
CA SER A 357 8.01 11.43 7.49
C SER A 357 9.52 11.63 7.30
N VAL A 358 10.25 11.78 8.40
CA VAL A 358 11.71 12.00 8.40
C VAL A 358 12.46 10.82 7.77
N ILE A 359 12.03 9.58 8.05
CA ILE A 359 12.64 8.40 7.43
C ILE A 359 12.23 8.28 5.95
N GLU A 360 10.97 8.55 5.61
CA GLU A 360 10.44 8.56 4.24
C GLU A 360 11.24 9.56 3.37
N GLU A 361 11.36 10.82 3.81
CA GLU A 361 12.13 11.89 3.16
C GLU A 361 13.62 11.50 2.97
N TRP A 362 14.23 10.86 3.98
CA TRP A 362 15.61 10.38 3.86
C TRP A 362 15.75 9.30 2.78
N PHE A 363 14.97 8.22 2.83
CA PHE A 363 15.06 7.11 1.87
C PHE A 363 14.68 7.51 0.43
N LEU A 364 13.83 8.55 0.25
CA LEU A 364 13.45 9.06 -1.05
C LEU A 364 14.52 9.95 -1.71
N GLY A 365 15.57 10.32 -0.97
CA GLY A 365 16.65 11.20 -1.46
C GLY A 365 16.31 12.69 -1.38
N GLU A 366 15.35 13.08 -0.52
CA GLU A 366 14.95 14.49 -0.33
C GLU A 366 15.91 15.26 0.60
N THR A 367 16.84 14.53 1.25
CA THR A 367 17.89 15.09 2.13
C THR A 367 19.26 15.11 1.43
N ASP A 368 20.13 16.05 1.80
CA ASP A 368 21.50 16.16 1.24
C ASP A 368 22.50 15.12 1.84
N ASP A 369 22.05 13.96 2.35
CA ASP A 369 22.91 12.90 2.90
C ASP A 369 23.36 11.90 1.81
N PRO A 370 24.66 11.80 1.46
CA PRO A 370 25.13 10.91 0.40
C PRO A 370 24.79 9.42 0.63
N LEU A 371 24.58 8.99 1.88
CA LEU A 371 24.21 7.60 2.19
C LEU A 371 22.78 7.23 1.77
N ASN A 372 21.91 8.19 1.45
CA ASN A 372 20.56 7.91 0.97
C ASN A 372 20.52 7.54 -0.53
N VAL A 373 21.50 8.03 -1.30
CA VAL A 373 21.50 8.02 -2.77
C VAL A 373 21.32 6.60 -3.35
N PRO A 374 21.97 5.55 -2.81
CA PRO A 374 21.81 4.19 -3.34
C PRO A 374 20.38 3.65 -3.18
N PHE A 375 19.73 3.97 -2.06
CA PHE A 375 18.35 3.59 -1.81
C PHE A 375 17.39 4.35 -2.74
N ALA A 376 17.59 5.66 -2.91
CA ALA A 376 16.80 6.50 -3.81
C ALA A 376 16.93 6.03 -5.28
N LEU A 377 18.15 5.71 -5.74
CA LEU A 377 18.41 5.14 -7.07
C LEU A 377 17.78 3.76 -7.27
N PHE A 378 17.83 2.88 -6.26
CA PHE A 378 17.17 1.58 -6.34
C PHE A 378 15.64 1.72 -6.43
N MET A 379 15.08 2.64 -5.65
CA MET A 379 13.65 2.94 -5.66
C MET A 379 13.21 3.57 -6.98
N GLU A 380 14.00 4.46 -7.58
CA GLU A 380 13.76 4.97 -8.95
C GLU A 380 13.76 3.83 -9.97
N ARG A 381 14.81 3.00 -9.98
CA ARG A 381 14.96 1.87 -10.93
C ARG A 381 13.75 0.93 -10.96
N HIS A 382 13.07 0.78 -9.83
CA HIS A 382 12.02 -0.20 -9.65
C HIS A 382 10.61 0.37 -9.41
N SER A 383 10.38 1.68 -9.46
CA SER A 383 9.03 2.26 -9.29
C SER A 383 8.38 2.60 -10.63
N THR A 384 7.08 2.90 -10.61
CA THR A 384 6.49 3.72 -11.66
C THR A 384 7.26 5.03 -11.75
N VAL A 385 7.65 5.45 -12.96
CA VAL A 385 8.19 6.78 -13.18
C VAL A 385 7.09 7.77 -12.80
N SER A 386 7.31 8.55 -11.75
CA SER A 386 6.38 9.60 -11.30
C SER A 386 6.39 10.74 -12.31
N GLY A 387 5.70 10.56 -13.43
CA GLY A 387 5.34 11.63 -14.33
C GLY A 387 4.37 12.59 -13.67
N GLU A 388 4.27 13.82 -14.18
CA GLU A 388 3.31 14.82 -13.69
C GLU A 388 1.85 14.35 -13.87
N ASP A 389 1.62 13.40 -14.78
CA ASP A 389 0.35 12.67 -14.98
C ASP A 389 0.32 11.33 -14.21
N ASP A 390 0.67 11.31 -12.92
CA ASP A 390 0.36 10.16 -12.05
C ASP A 390 -1.01 10.37 -11.39
N PRO A 391 -2.13 9.80 -11.92
CA PRO A 391 -3.44 9.91 -11.28
C PRO A 391 -3.51 9.18 -9.94
N GLU A 392 -2.48 8.45 -9.51
CA GLU A 392 -2.36 7.88 -8.16
C GLU A 392 -1.83 8.89 -7.12
N LEU A 393 -1.53 10.15 -7.50
CA LEU A 393 -1.26 11.30 -6.59
C LEU A 393 -2.51 11.77 -5.82
N PHE A 394 -3.22 10.83 -5.20
CA PHE A 394 -4.16 11.11 -4.13
C PHE A 394 -3.37 11.47 -2.87
N GLU A 395 -2.95 12.73 -2.74
CA GLU A 395 -2.20 13.24 -1.57
C GLU A 395 -2.81 12.81 -0.22
N ASP A 396 -4.14 12.64 -0.17
CA ASP A 396 -4.88 12.12 0.97
C ASP A 396 -4.93 10.58 1.09
N GLU A 397 -5.04 9.79 0.01
CA GLU A 397 -5.03 8.32 0.15
C GLU A 397 -3.64 7.81 0.48
N ASP A 398 -2.62 8.46 -0.04
CA ASP A 398 -1.24 8.23 0.31
C ASP A 398 -1.01 8.42 1.83
N ARG A 399 -1.63 9.46 2.43
CA ARG A 399 -1.64 9.70 3.88
C ARG A 399 -2.55 8.76 4.68
N LYS A 400 -3.57 8.16 4.05
CA LYS A 400 -4.48 7.18 4.68
C LYS A 400 -3.91 5.75 4.64
N PHE A 401 -3.09 5.40 3.65
CA PHE A 401 -2.52 4.06 3.53
C PHE A 401 -1.54 3.80 4.67
N ARG A 402 -1.91 2.85 5.53
CA ARG A 402 -1.11 2.43 6.67
C ARG A 402 -1.34 0.94 6.92
N LEU A 403 -0.26 0.18 7.10
CA LEU A 403 -0.37 -1.17 7.68
C LEU A 403 -0.69 -1.08 9.17
N SER A 404 -1.16 -2.19 9.74
CA SER A 404 -1.40 -2.35 11.18
C SER A 404 -1.02 -3.75 11.61
N HIS A 405 -0.46 -3.90 12.80
CA HIS A 405 -0.19 -5.20 13.43
C HIS A 405 -1.38 -5.70 14.26
N THR A 406 -2.27 -4.79 14.66
CA THR A 406 -3.41 -5.07 15.55
C THR A 406 -4.74 -5.31 14.84
N ALA A 407 -4.88 -4.93 13.57
CA ALA A 407 -6.12 -5.11 12.80
C ALA A 407 -5.90 -5.33 11.29
N PRO A 408 -6.78 -6.08 10.60
CA PRO A 408 -6.75 -6.20 9.15
C PRO A 408 -6.94 -4.86 8.45
N VAL A 409 -6.03 -4.56 7.52
CA VAL A 409 -6.05 -3.32 6.74
C VAL A 409 -6.77 -3.54 5.43
N ASP A 410 -7.76 -2.69 5.13
CA ASP A 410 -8.42 -2.70 3.83
C ASP A 410 -7.39 -2.42 2.72
N PRO A 411 -7.32 -3.24 1.65
CA PRO A 411 -6.40 -2.98 0.56
C PRO A 411 -6.67 -1.60 -0.05
N PRO A 412 -5.63 -0.76 -0.25
CA PRO A 412 -5.80 0.54 -0.87
C PRO A 412 -6.44 0.38 -2.24
N MET A 413 -7.27 1.34 -2.61
CA MET A 413 -8.03 1.27 -3.84
C MET A 413 -7.06 1.36 -5.01
N GLU A 414 -6.98 0.32 -5.84
CA GLU A 414 -6.16 0.35 -7.07
C GLU A 414 -6.76 1.37 -8.06
N THR A 415 -6.36 2.64 -7.95
CA THR A 415 -6.71 3.74 -8.85
C THR A 415 -5.87 3.68 -10.12
N SER A 416 -5.86 2.52 -10.75
CA SER A 416 -4.84 2.05 -11.71
C SER A 416 -4.15 3.15 -12.50
N ALA A 417 -2.81 3.25 -12.39
CA ALA A 417 -1.92 4.06 -13.23
C ALA A 417 -2.06 3.86 -14.76
N SER A 418 -2.95 2.95 -15.19
CA SER A 418 -3.41 2.76 -16.57
C SER A 418 -4.81 3.33 -16.85
N LEU A 419 -5.31 4.30 -16.06
CA LEU A 419 -6.52 5.05 -16.38
C LEU A 419 -6.21 6.01 -17.55
N ASP A 420 -6.21 5.44 -18.76
CA ASP A 420 -6.29 6.14 -20.05
C ASP A 420 -7.18 7.38 -19.94
N SER A 421 -6.71 8.55 -20.38
CA SER A 421 -7.34 9.89 -20.24
C SER A 421 -8.83 9.97 -20.57
N SER A 422 -9.36 8.97 -21.30
CA SER A 422 -10.78 8.60 -21.36
C SER A 422 -11.55 8.47 -20.04
N PHE A 423 -10.88 8.23 -18.90
CA PHE A 423 -11.52 8.08 -17.58
C PHE A 423 -11.87 9.42 -16.94
N ILE A 424 -12.78 9.41 -15.96
CA ILE A 424 -13.15 10.60 -15.17
C ILE A 424 -12.45 10.60 -13.82
N GLY A 425 -11.96 11.77 -13.40
CA GLY A 425 -11.40 12.02 -12.07
C GLY A 425 -12.45 12.20 -10.98
N ARG A 426 -12.01 12.38 -9.73
CA ARG A 426 -12.90 12.53 -8.55
C ARG A 426 -13.84 13.74 -8.68
N HIS A 427 -13.36 14.88 -9.18
CA HIS A 427 -14.18 16.08 -9.35
C HIS A 427 -15.23 15.93 -10.47
N GLU A 428 -14.83 15.42 -11.65
CA GLU A 428 -15.73 15.03 -12.75
C GLU A 428 -16.80 14.01 -12.28
N THR A 429 -16.43 13.06 -11.41
CA THR A 429 -17.35 12.04 -10.85
C THR A 429 -18.43 12.67 -9.96
N VAL A 430 -18.04 13.60 -9.08
CA VAL A 430 -18.98 14.37 -8.23
C VAL A 430 -19.88 15.26 -9.10
N MET A 431 -19.30 15.91 -10.12
CA MET A 431 -20.04 16.75 -11.05
C MET A 431 -21.05 15.95 -11.86
N ALA A 432 -20.64 14.81 -12.43
CA ALA A 432 -21.51 13.87 -13.13
C ALA A 432 -22.67 13.37 -12.25
N ARG A 433 -22.44 13.09 -10.95
CA ARG A 433 -23.55 12.77 -10.03
C ARG A 433 -24.54 13.94 -9.93
N LYS A 434 -24.08 15.17 -9.72
CA LYS A 434 -24.98 16.34 -9.62
C LYS A 434 -25.80 16.55 -10.89
N VAL A 435 -25.18 16.40 -12.08
CA VAL A 435 -25.89 16.48 -13.37
C VAL A 435 -26.90 15.33 -13.50
N PHE A 436 -26.53 14.10 -13.14
CA PHE A 436 -27.45 12.95 -13.15
C PHE A 436 -28.65 13.15 -12.23
N ASP A 437 -28.40 13.56 -10.97
CA ASP A 437 -29.44 13.78 -9.96
C ASP A 437 -30.40 14.90 -10.41
N LEU A 438 -29.90 15.96 -11.05
CA LEU A 438 -30.70 17.01 -11.68
C LEU A 438 -31.57 16.49 -12.84
N CYS A 439 -30.99 15.72 -13.77
CA CYS A 439 -31.76 15.13 -14.89
C CYS A 439 -32.84 14.16 -14.40
N VAL A 440 -32.56 13.42 -13.32
CA VAL A 440 -33.56 12.58 -12.65
C VAL A 440 -34.67 13.42 -12.03
N SER A 441 -34.36 14.54 -11.36
CA SER A 441 -35.37 15.41 -10.76
C SER A 441 -36.22 16.18 -11.78
N LEU A 442 -35.63 16.62 -12.89
CA LEU A 442 -36.33 17.27 -14.01
C LEU A 442 -37.18 16.28 -14.82
N GLY A 443 -36.90 14.98 -14.70
CA GLY A 443 -37.57 13.98 -15.52
C GLY A 443 -37.19 14.04 -17.00
N SER A 444 -36.01 14.56 -17.36
CA SER A 444 -35.45 14.58 -18.73
C SER A 444 -33.91 14.51 -18.67
N PHE A 445 -33.27 13.82 -19.62
CA PHE A 445 -31.81 13.90 -19.80
C PHE A 445 -31.41 14.85 -20.94
N ALA A 446 -32.37 15.31 -21.75
CA ALA A 446 -32.16 16.37 -22.74
C ALA A 446 -32.09 17.75 -22.05
N VAL A 447 -30.89 18.12 -21.58
CA VAL A 447 -30.59 19.41 -20.91
C VAL A 447 -29.39 20.09 -21.56
N THR A 448 -29.38 21.43 -21.63
CA THR A 448 -28.24 22.17 -22.19
C THR A 448 -27.18 22.46 -21.13
N HIS A 449 -25.93 22.70 -21.56
CA HIS A 449 -24.83 23.11 -20.67
C HIS A 449 -25.21 24.32 -19.81
N SER A 450 -25.76 25.36 -20.44
CA SER A 450 -26.15 26.60 -19.75
C SER A 450 -27.30 26.41 -18.75
N ASP A 451 -28.25 25.49 -19.01
CA ASP A 451 -29.33 25.20 -18.06
C ASP A 451 -28.78 24.50 -16.82
N VAL A 452 -27.88 23.54 -17.02
CA VAL A 452 -27.26 22.77 -15.93
C VAL A 452 -26.36 23.65 -15.06
N GLU A 453 -25.52 24.52 -15.63
CA GLU A 453 -24.70 25.45 -14.85
C GLU A 453 -25.55 26.42 -14.03
N LYS A 454 -26.63 26.95 -14.63
CA LYS A 454 -27.56 27.88 -13.99
C LYS A 454 -28.29 27.25 -12.81
N GLU A 455 -28.76 26.02 -12.97
CA GLU A 455 -29.53 25.32 -11.94
C GLU A 455 -28.63 24.80 -10.81
N LEU A 456 -27.49 24.19 -11.15
CA LEU A 456 -26.52 23.69 -10.15
C LEU A 456 -25.71 24.81 -9.47
N LYS A 457 -25.63 26.00 -10.08
CA LYS A 457 -24.77 27.12 -9.65
C LYS A 457 -23.30 26.73 -9.58
N LEU A 458 -22.85 25.97 -10.57
CA LEU A 458 -21.48 25.45 -10.71
C LEU A 458 -21.04 25.64 -12.16
N THR A 459 -19.78 26.06 -12.35
CA THR A 459 -19.13 26.03 -13.66
C THR A 459 -18.72 24.60 -13.98
N ILE A 460 -18.99 24.16 -15.21
CA ILE A 460 -18.61 22.87 -15.76
C ILE A 460 -17.57 23.12 -16.86
N ASP A 461 -16.46 22.40 -16.82
CA ASP A 461 -15.45 22.45 -17.87
C ASP A 461 -16.09 22.11 -19.24
N PRO A 462 -16.04 23.01 -20.24
CA PRO A 462 -16.57 22.76 -21.57
C PRO A 462 -16.02 21.50 -22.23
N ASP A 463 -14.74 21.16 -22.00
CA ASP A 463 -14.13 19.96 -22.61
C ASP A 463 -14.67 18.68 -21.96
N PHE A 464 -14.93 18.69 -20.64
CA PHE A 464 -15.65 17.61 -19.97
C PHE A 464 -17.11 17.51 -20.43
N TRP A 465 -17.78 18.64 -20.62
CA TRP A 465 -19.17 18.67 -21.10
C TRP A 465 -19.30 18.07 -22.50
N ILE A 466 -18.54 18.61 -23.46
CA ILE A 466 -18.58 18.22 -24.87
C ILE A 466 -18.01 16.81 -25.06
N GLY A 467 -16.87 16.50 -24.43
CA GLY A 467 -16.15 15.25 -24.62
C GLY A 467 -16.79 14.03 -23.93
N LYS A 468 -17.46 14.21 -22.78
CA LYS A 468 -17.99 13.10 -21.97
C LYS A 468 -19.47 13.26 -21.60
N LEU A 469 -19.90 14.36 -20.96
CA LEU A 469 -21.26 14.46 -20.41
C LEU A 469 -22.37 14.46 -21.46
N HIS A 470 -22.30 15.32 -22.48
CA HIS A 470 -23.37 15.49 -23.48
C HIS A 470 -23.78 14.15 -24.09
N ARG A 471 -22.79 13.41 -24.62
CA ARG A 471 -23.00 12.08 -25.20
C ARG A 471 -23.60 11.10 -24.20
N ALA A 472 -23.14 11.10 -22.95
CA ALA A 472 -23.65 10.19 -21.93
C ALA A 472 -25.11 10.51 -21.57
N LEU A 473 -25.50 11.79 -21.59
CA LEU A 473 -26.88 12.24 -21.39
C LEU A 473 -27.78 11.81 -22.56
N ASP A 474 -27.35 12.03 -23.81
CA ASP A 474 -28.08 11.57 -25.00
C ASP A 474 -28.32 10.05 -24.96
N GLU A 475 -27.28 9.27 -24.65
CA GLU A 475 -27.38 7.81 -24.56
C GLU A 475 -28.30 7.36 -23.40
N MET A 476 -28.45 8.16 -22.34
CA MET A 476 -29.39 7.90 -21.24
C MET A 476 -30.83 8.27 -21.58
N ASP A 477 -31.07 9.39 -22.29
CA ASP A 477 -32.40 9.81 -22.71
C ASP A 477 -33.01 8.80 -23.71
N ASN A 478 -32.18 8.35 -24.67
CA ASN A 478 -32.51 7.26 -25.57
C ASN A 478 -32.79 5.94 -24.81
N SER A 479 -31.97 5.58 -23.81
CA SER A 479 -32.18 4.36 -23.01
C SER A 479 -33.52 4.43 -22.24
N ARG A 480 -33.84 5.60 -21.68
CA ARG A 480 -35.08 5.84 -20.94
C ARG A 480 -36.31 5.80 -21.84
N SER A 481 -36.23 6.38 -23.04
CA SER A 481 -37.30 6.34 -24.04
C SER A 481 -37.64 4.90 -24.46
N ASN A 482 -36.66 4.00 -24.41
CA ASN A 482 -36.84 2.55 -24.60
C ASN A 482 -37.27 1.80 -23.31
N GLY A 483 -37.70 2.50 -22.26
CA GLY A 483 -38.19 1.90 -21.01
C GLY A 483 -37.09 1.33 -20.09
N VAL A 484 -35.80 1.55 -20.37
CA VAL A 484 -34.71 1.04 -19.53
C VAL A 484 -34.59 1.86 -18.26
N LYS A 485 -34.56 1.19 -17.09
CA LYS A 485 -34.41 1.86 -15.79
C LYS A 485 -33.05 2.55 -15.68
N THR A 486 -33.06 3.87 -15.72
CA THR A 486 -31.87 4.71 -15.52
C THR A 486 -31.33 4.60 -14.09
N ASN A 487 -30.01 4.52 -13.95
CA ASN A 487 -29.31 4.50 -12.67
C ASN A 487 -27.88 5.05 -12.84
N LEU A 488 -27.28 5.52 -11.75
CA LEU A 488 -25.98 6.20 -11.77
C LEU A 488 -24.83 5.30 -12.26
N THR A 489 -24.85 4.00 -11.96
CA THR A 489 -23.86 3.04 -12.48
C THR A 489 -23.94 2.91 -14.01
N ALA A 490 -25.15 2.89 -14.58
CA ALA A 490 -25.35 2.90 -16.02
C ALA A 490 -24.84 4.22 -16.64
N PHE A 491 -25.11 5.37 -16.00
CA PHE A 491 -24.60 6.66 -16.46
C PHE A 491 -23.07 6.73 -16.47
N PHE A 492 -22.40 6.28 -15.40
CA PHE A 492 -20.93 6.18 -15.39
C PHE A 492 -20.39 5.21 -16.45
N LYS A 493 -21.14 4.16 -16.80
CA LYS A 493 -20.78 3.25 -17.89
C LYS A 493 -20.97 3.87 -19.28
N LYS A 494 -21.83 4.89 -19.42
CA LYS A 494 -21.94 5.73 -20.63
C LYS A 494 -20.82 6.77 -20.71
N LEU A 495 -20.53 7.46 -19.61
CA LEU A 495 -19.41 8.41 -19.48
C LEU A 495 -18.05 7.76 -19.78
N CYS A 496 -17.81 6.57 -19.23
CA CYS A 496 -16.57 5.82 -19.43
C CYS A 496 -16.89 4.41 -19.98
N PRO A 497 -17.08 4.24 -21.30
CA PRO A 497 -17.41 2.94 -21.89
C PRO A 497 -16.40 1.84 -21.56
N ARG A 498 -15.12 2.21 -21.41
CA ARG A 498 -14.01 1.31 -21.03
C ARG A 498 -13.96 0.96 -19.54
N ALA A 499 -14.86 1.50 -18.71
CA ALA A 499 -14.89 1.22 -17.28
C ALA A 499 -15.24 -0.26 -16.98
N ALA A 500 -14.24 -0.99 -16.46
CA ALA A 500 -14.46 -2.27 -15.81
C ALA A 500 -15.15 -2.07 -14.45
N ALA A 501 -15.71 -3.15 -13.89
CA ALA A 501 -16.43 -3.11 -12.62
C ALA A 501 -15.61 -2.51 -11.44
N ARG A 502 -14.28 -2.63 -11.47
CA ARG A 502 -13.40 -2.00 -10.47
C ARG A 502 -13.44 -0.46 -10.51
N HIS A 503 -13.44 0.14 -11.70
CA HIS A 503 -13.50 1.61 -11.84
C HIS A 503 -14.87 2.15 -11.45
N LEU A 504 -15.95 1.40 -11.71
CA LEU A 504 -17.29 1.76 -11.25
C LEU A 504 -17.40 1.71 -9.70
N ARG A 505 -16.75 0.75 -9.04
CA ARG A 505 -16.64 0.74 -7.57
C ARG A 505 -15.83 1.92 -7.04
N MET A 506 -14.74 2.28 -7.72
CA MET A 506 -13.92 3.45 -7.39
C MET A 506 -14.74 4.75 -7.46
N PHE A 507 -15.53 4.97 -8.52
CA PHE A 507 -16.44 6.10 -8.62
C PHE A 507 -17.46 6.13 -7.46
N HIS A 508 -18.07 4.99 -7.13
CA HIS A 508 -19.01 4.90 -5.99
C HIS A 508 -18.34 5.15 -4.63
N ASN A 509 -17.09 4.72 -4.43
CA ASN A 509 -16.33 5.02 -3.22
C ASN A 509 -16.07 6.53 -3.10
N TRP A 510 -15.63 7.19 -4.16
CA TRP A 510 -15.44 8.64 -4.19
C TRP A 510 -16.74 9.41 -3.88
N LEU A 511 -17.88 8.93 -4.38
CA LEU A 511 -19.18 9.53 -4.05
C LEU A 511 -19.59 9.33 -2.58
N LYS A 512 -19.26 8.18 -1.99
CA LYS A 512 -19.47 7.92 -0.56
C LYS A 512 -18.59 8.81 0.31
N GLU A 513 -17.32 8.99 -0.05
CA GLU A 513 -16.42 9.94 0.62
C GLU A 513 -16.94 11.38 0.51
N TYR A 514 -17.43 11.78 -0.68
CA TYR A 514 -18.03 13.10 -0.89
C TYR A 514 -19.28 13.32 -0.02
N ASP A 515 -20.14 12.32 0.13
CA ASP A 515 -21.31 12.40 1.03
C ASP A 515 -20.90 12.51 2.51
N GLN A 516 -19.82 11.82 2.92
CA GLN A 516 -19.25 11.97 4.27
C GLN A 516 -18.68 13.37 4.49
N LEU A 517 -18.01 13.96 3.49
CA LEU A 517 -17.49 15.33 3.57
C LEU A 517 -18.62 16.38 3.68
N ILE A 518 -19.74 16.20 2.98
CA ILE A 518 -20.93 17.06 3.17
C ILE A 518 -21.45 16.95 4.61
N GLN A 519 -21.63 15.72 5.13
CA GLN A 519 -22.13 15.52 6.50
C GLN A 519 -21.21 16.14 7.56
N LEU A 520 -19.89 16.09 7.35
CA LEU A 520 -18.90 16.75 8.21
C LEU A 520 -18.97 18.28 8.07
N GLN A 521 -19.17 18.80 6.87
CA GLN A 521 -19.35 20.24 6.62
C GLN A 521 -20.61 20.77 7.31
N ASP A 522 -21.74 20.08 7.21
CA ASP A 522 -23.00 20.43 7.90
C ASP A 522 -22.82 20.40 9.43
N THR A 523 -22.14 19.37 9.94
CA THR A 523 -21.80 19.24 11.37
C THR A 523 -20.91 20.39 11.85
N LEU A 524 -19.94 20.81 11.04
CA LEU A 524 -19.06 21.94 11.32
C LEU A 524 -19.84 23.26 11.31
N GLN A 525 -20.68 23.51 10.31
CA GLN A 525 -21.52 24.71 10.23
C GLN A 525 -22.50 24.80 11.41
N LEU A 526 -23.12 23.68 11.81
CA LEU A 526 -23.98 23.59 12.98
C LEU A 526 -23.21 23.91 14.26
N SER A 527 -21.99 23.41 14.39
CA SER A 527 -21.10 23.65 15.54
C SER A 527 -20.67 25.12 15.60
N GLN A 528 -20.30 25.72 14.46
CA GLN A 528 -20.01 27.16 14.35
C GLN A 528 -21.24 28.05 14.64
N LYS A 529 -22.46 27.59 14.31
CA LYS A 529 -23.71 28.28 14.68
C LYS A 529 -23.95 28.22 16.19
N LYS A 530 -23.77 27.05 16.81
CA LYS A 530 -23.86 26.88 18.28
C LYS A 530 -22.83 27.74 19.01
N LEU A 531 -21.57 27.77 18.54
CA LEU A 531 -20.52 28.59 19.12
C LEU A 531 -20.84 30.09 19.01
N ARG A 532 -21.37 30.56 17.87
CA ARG A 532 -21.84 31.95 17.71
C ARG A 532 -22.93 32.30 18.71
N ILE A 533 -23.91 31.41 18.93
CA ILE A 533 -24.97 31.60 19.93
C ILE A 533 -24.39 31.64 21.34
N LEU A 534 -23.48 30.71 21.69
CA LEU A 534 -22.81 30.70 23.00
C LEU A 534 -22.01 32.00 23.24
N ASN A 535 -21.26 32.46 22.24
CA ASN A 535 -20.51 33.71 22.30
C ASN A 535 -21.43 34.93 22.46
N GLN A 536 -22.61 34.93 21.83
CA GLN A 536 -23.62 35.97 22.06
C GLN A 536 -24.15 35.94 23.50
N TYR A 537 -24.40 34.76 24.07
CA TYR A 537 -24.83 34.64 25.48
C TYR A 537 -23.73 35.05 26.46
N THR A 538 -22.46 34.71 26.21
CA THR A 538 -21.35 35.09 27.09
C THR A 538 -20.88 36.53 26.92
N SER A 539 -21.26 37.20 25.82
CA SER A 539 -21.05 38.65 25.64
C SER A 539 -22.19 39.51 26.20
N LEU A 540 -23.25 38.92 26.76
CA LEU A 540 -24.24 39.67 27.54
C LEU A 540 -23.59 40.10 28.87
N ASP A 541 -23.83 41.36 29.27
CA ASP A 541 -23.36 41.85 30.56
C ASP A 541 -23.85 40.93 31.70
N PRO A 542 -22.98 40.57 32.65
CA PRO A 542 -23.38 39.73 33.77
C PRO A 542 -24.47 40.47 34.56
N LEU A 543 -25.56 39.75 34.87
CA LEU A 543 -26.72 40.30 35.58
C LEU A 543 -26.30 41.22 36.74
N PRO A 544 -26.90 42.41 36.88
CA PRO A 544 -26.61 43.33 37.97
C PRO A 544 -26.60 42.65 39.33
N ALA A 545 -25.64 43.01 40.17
CA ALA A 545 -25.44 42.34 41.47
C ALA A 545 -26.71 42.22 42.34
N PRO A 546 -27.63 43.21 42.40
CA PRO A 546 -28.89 43.07 43.15
C PRO A 546 -29.77 41.93 42.61
N ILE A 547 -29.95 41.84 41.30
CA ILE A 547 -30.78 40.81 40.65
C ILE A 547 -30.16 39.42 40.87
N ARG A 548 -28.83 39.30 40.83
CA ARG A 548 -28.15 38.04 41.17
C ARG A 548 -28.38 37.64 42.64
N GLN A 549 -28.33 38.59 43.56
CA GLN A 549 -28.59 38.33 44.99
C GLN A 549 -30.05 37.92 45.23
N GLU A 550 -31.01 38.56 44.56
CA GLU A 550 -32.44 38.23 44.65
C GLU A 550 -32.75 36.84 44.07
N LEU A 551 -32.19 36.50 42.91
CA LEU A 551 -32.33 35.16 42.32
C LEU A 551 -31.68 34.06 43.19
N LEU A 552 -30.51 34.34 43.79
CA LEU A 552 -29.86 33.41 44.71
C LEU A 552 -30.66 33.23 46.01
N ALA A 553 -31.24 34.30 46.56
CA ALA A 553 -32.12 34.24 47.72
C ALA A 553 -33.41 33.44 47.41
N GLY A 554 -34.04 33.66 46.25
CA GLY A 554 -35.20 32.89 45.79
C GLY A 554 -34.90 31.41 45.60
N LEU A 555 -33.74 31.07 45.01
CA LEU A 555 -33.30 29.68 44.85
C LEU A 555 -33.00 28.96 46.17
N CYS A 556 -32.66 29.69 47.24
CA CYS A 556 -32.54 29.11 48.58
C CYS A 556 -33.90 28.68 49.17
N ILE A 557 -35.00 29.36 48.81
CA ILE A 557 -36.35 29.04 49.31
C ILE A 557 -36.83 27.69 48.74
N CYS A 558 -36.51 27.37 47.48
CA CYS A 558 -36.85 26.09 46.85
C CYS A 558 -36.02 24.89 47.34
N LYS A 559 -35.15 25.04 48.33
CA LYS A 559 -34.41 23.94 48.98
C LYS A 559 -34.94 23.59 50.39
N VAL A 560 -36.04 24.22 50.82
CA VAL A 560 -36.62 24.07 52.18
C VAL A 560 -38.06 23.52 52.13
N VAL A 561 -38.45 22.95 50.98
CA VAL A 561 -39.68 22.16 50.77
C VAL A 561 -39.29 20.82 50.15
#